data_AF-A0AAV3K2T4-F1
#
_entry.id   AF-A0AAV3K2T4-F1
#
_cell.length_a   1.000
_cell.length_b   1.000
_cell.length_c   1.000
_cell.angle_alpha   90.00
_cell.angle_beta   90.00
_cell.angle_gamma   90.00
#
_symmetry.space_group_name_H-M   'P 1'
#
loop_
_entity.id
_entity.type
_entity.pdbx_description
1 polymer ?
#
loop_
_entity_poly.entity_id
_entity_poly.type
_entity_poly.pdbx_seq_one_letter_code
_entity_poly.pdbx_strand_id
1 'polypeptide(L)'
;MKNITEKSLFDVFTQHQAYLYRASSRSVNELYKFFNSETMVMLDRLGDLMKELNETERFALAGGEYTTQHLKNIQLVISNWFNSISTVLPEIFTHSAIALAIYESNYMAKLFGKVIKDLEGEQLYQSIKRVPLAGGALVDESLAQISENALQRIEYAIRDGMNTGMTPQQIIKRITGTKRLKYEDGLLNSTRIDIERIIRTLRSHISNQVYLYNFKNFNFEYVRFVSVLDGRTSKICAAIDGSIWKLNDPAKRVPPLHPNCRSILVPVSKDGRLIGNRSFVMDERKVRDIPKDERTQLMGQIDANISFKEFFNLTDNFFQKEWLGPKRYKLYKEGQFDFDKFFDPKGRLYTLDELRELDERTFKILGL
;
A
#
# COMPACT_ATOMS: atom_id res chain seq x y z
N MET A 1 -13.70 3.12 30.08
CA MET A 1 -12.95 4.18 29.37
C MET A 1 -11.72 4.53 30.19
N LYS A 2 -10.54 3.94 29.89
CA LYS A 2 -9.28 4.34 30.54
C LYS A 2 -8.75 5.59 29.83
N ASN A 3 -8.89 6.72 30.52
CA ASN A 3 -8.17 7.99 30.42
C ASN A 3 -7.42 8.32 29.12
N ILE A 4 -8.00 9.26 28.37
CA ILE A 4 -7.31 10.05 27.33
C ILE A 4 -6.28 11.02 27.97
N THR A 5 -6.27 11.17 29.30
CA THR A 5 -5.48 12.15 30.06
C THR A 5 -4.01 11.79 30.32
N GLU A 6 -3.54 10.58 30.02
CA GLU A 6 -2.12 10.17 30.22
C GLU A 6 -1.33 9.94 28.92
N LYS A 7 -1.98 9.98 27.76
CA LYS A 7 -1.33 9.68 26.48
C LYS A 7 -0.76 10.93 25.86
N SER A 8 0.47 10.86 25.37
CA SER A 8 1.02 11.97 24.59
C SER A 8 0.27 12.12 23.27
N LEU A 9 0.34 13.31 22.66
CA LEU A 9 -0.21 13.54 21.33
C LEU A 9 0.30 12.49 20.32
N PHE A 10 1.58 12.15 20.43
CA PHE A 10 2.22 11.17 19.58
C PHE A 10 1.67 9.74 19.77
N ASP A 11 1.44 9.32 21.02
CA ASP A 11 0.82 8.02 21.32
C ASP A 11 -0.58 7.92 20.69
N VAL A 12 -1.33 9.02 20.72
CA VAL A 12 -2.67 9.11 20.11
C VAL A 12 -2.59 8.95 18.59
N PHE A 13 -1.69 9.68 17.91
CA PHE A 13 -1.51 9.56 16.46
C PHE A 13 -1.06 8.16 16.02
N THR A 14 -0.09 7.56 16.72
CA THR A 14 0.42 6.23 16.36
C THR A 14 -0.62 5.13 16.59
N GLN A 15 -1.38 5.20 17.70
CA GLN A 15 -2.48 4.28 17.96
C GLN A 15 -3.60 4.44 16.92
N HIS A 16 -3.98 5.67 16.61
CA HIS A 16 -5.01 5.97 15.62
C HIS A 16 -4.62 5.46 14.23
N GLN A 17 -3.37 5.67 13.81
CA GLN A 17 -2.85 5.14 12.56
C GLN A 17 -2.95 3.60 12.48
N ALA A 18 -2.64 2.90 13.58
CA ALA A 18 -2.77 1.45 13.63
C ALA A 18 -4.25 1.02 13.48
N TYR A 19 -5.19 1.78 14.03
CA TYR A 19 -6.63 1.54 13.86
C TYR A 19 -7.11 1.87 12.45
N LEU A 20 -6.63 2.95 11.83
CA LEU A 20 -6.94 3.27 10.44
C LEU A 20 -6.47 2.18 9.48
N TYR A 21 -5.26 1.67 9.69
CA TYR A 21 -4.75 0.57 8.89
C TYR A 21 -5.63 -0.68 9.00
N ARG A 22 -6.14 -1.00 10.19
CA ARG A 22 -7.11 -2.10 10.40
C ARG A 22 -8.48 -1.78 9.79
N ALA A 23 -8.95 -0.55 9.90
CA ALA A 23 -10.21 -0.11 9.31
C ALA A 23 -10.16 -0.17 7.77
N SER A 24 -8.99 -0.02 7.15
CA SER A 24 -8.78 -0.26 5.72
C SER A 24 -9.19 -1.66 5.28
N SER A 25 -9.09 -2.67 6.14
CA SER A 25 -9.55 -4.03 5.82
C SER A 25 -11.05 -4.08 5.50
N ARG A 26 -11.88 -3.23 6.13
CA ARG A 26 -13.33 -3.18 5.82
C ARG A 26 -13.58 -2.71 4.40
N SER A 27 -12.95 -1.60 4.00
CA SER A 27 -13.08 -1.04 2.65
C SER A 27 -12.52 -2.00 1.59
N VAL A 28 -11.36 -2.62 1.85
CA VAL A 28 -10.81 -3.66 0.96
C VAL A 28 -11.80 -4.81 0.80
N ASN A 29 -12.39 -5.30 1.90
CA ASN A 29 -13.36 -6.40 1.83
C ASN A 29 -14.65 -6.04 1.10
N GLU A 30 -15.08 -4.79 1.16
CA GLU A 30 -16.24 -4.29 0.42
C GLU A 30 -15.98 -4.30 -1.09
N LEU A 31 -14.83 -3.76 -1.53
CA LEU A 31 -14.43 -3.81 -2.93
C LEU A 31 -14.17 -5.24 -3.42
N TYR A 32 -13.61 -6.11 -2.57
CA TYR A 32 -13.47 -7.54 -2.88
C TYR A 32 -14.81 -8.21 -3.14
N LYS A 33 -15.82 -7.94 -2.30
CA LYS A 33 -17.15 -8.53 -2.47
C LYS A 33 -17.73 -8.14 -3.83
N PHE A 34 -17.71 -6.85 -4.16
CA PHE A 34 -18.18 -6.34 -5.44
C PHE A 34 -17.40 -6.94 -6.61
N PHE A 35 -16.06 -6.87 -6.59
CA PHE A 35 -15.23 -7.42 -7.66
C PHE A 35 -15.48 -8.92 -7.87
N ASN A 36 -15.54 -9.69 -6.79
CA ASN A 36 -15.78 -11.14 -6.88
C ASN A 36 -17.18 -11.45 -7.38
N SER A 37 -18.22 -10.74 -6.95
CA SER A 37 -19.59 -11.01 -7.41
C SER A 37 -19.72 -10.75 -8.91
N GLU A 38 -19.27 -9.59 -9.38
CA GLU A 38 -19.32 -9.23 -10.80
C GLU A 38 -18.49 -10.19 -11.66
N THR A 39 -17.31 -10.56 -11.18
CA THR A 39 -16.43 -11.50 -11.88
C THR A 39 -17.06 -12.88 -11.98
N MET A 40 -17.69 -13.39 -10.92
CA MET A 40 -18.33 -14.71 -10.96
C MET A 40 -19.50 -14.74 -11.94
N VAL A 41 -20.32 -13.68 -11.99
CA VAL A 41 -21.43 -13.56 -12.95
C VAL A 41 -20.91 -13.53 -14.39
N MET A 42 -19.84 -12.77 -14.64
CA MET A 42 -19.22 -12.69 -15.95
C MET A 42 -18.65 -14.05 -16.39
N LEU A 43 -17.91 -14.74 -15.51
CA LEU A 43 -17.24 -16.00 -15.83
C LEU A 43 -18.22 -17.15 -16.08
N ASP A 44 -19.37 -17.15 -15.39
CA ASP A 44 -20.45 -18.11 -15.64
C ASP A 44 -20.99 -17.97 -17.07
N ARG A 45 -21.39 -16.75 -17.45
CA ARG A 45 -21.88 -16.45 -18.81
C ARG A 45 -20.83 -16.70 -19.88
N LEU A 46 -19.58 -16.31 -19.61
CA LEU A 46 -18.46 -16.54 -20.52
C LEU A 46 -18.23 -18.03 -20.74
N GLY A 47 -18.29 -18.82 -19.67
CA GLY A 47 -18.14 -20.27 -19.72
C GLY A 47 -19.19 -20.95 -20.59
N ASP A 48 -20.44 -20.49 -20.56
CA ASP A 48 -21.51 -21.02 -21.38
C ASP A 48 -21.34 -20.67 -22.86
N LEU A 49 -21.09 -19.40 -23.18
CA LEU A 49 -20.83 -18.97 -24.56
C LEU A 49 -19.63 -19.72 -25.17
N MET A 50 -18.56 -19.94 -24.40
CA MET A 50 -17.38 -20.63 -24.89
C MET A 50 -17.59 -22.12 -25.17
N LYS A 51 -18.58 -22.79 -24.56
CA LYS A 51 -18.91 -24.20 -24.84
C LYS A 51 -19.55 -24.39 -26.22
N GLU A 52 -20.21 -23.37 -26.72
CA GLU A 52 -20.96 -23.40 -27.98
C GLU A 52 -20.11 -23.01 -29.20
N LEU A 53 -18.83 -22.65 -28.99
CA LEU A 53 -17.93 -22.24 -30.06
C LEU A 53 -17.54 -23.43 -30.96
N ASN A 54 -17.64 -23.21 -32.27
CA ASN A 54 -17.05 -24.10 -33.27
C ASN A 54 -15.54 -23.83 -33.48
N GLU A 55 -14.85 -24.67 -34.26
CA GLU A 55 -13.38 -24.56 -34.45
C GLU A 55 -12.94 -23.22 -35.07
N THR A 56 -13.69 -22.69 -36.04
CA THR A 56 -13.33 -21.42 -36.69
C THR A 56 -13.48 -20.24 -35.73
N GLU A 57 -14.53 -20.25 -34.91
CA GLU A 57 -14.75 -19.23 -33.87
C GLU A 57 -13.71 -19.34 -32.74
N ARG A 58 -13.28 -20.56 -32.37
CA ARG A 58 -12.20 -20.75 -31.41
C ARG A 58 -10.89 -20.14 -31.90
N PHE A 59 -10.55 -20.33 -33.17
CA PHE A 59 -9.36 -19.75 -33.78
C PHE A 59 -9.45 -18.22 -33.84
N ALA A 60 -10.59 -17.68 -34.27
CA ALA A 60 -10.84 -16.23 -34.30
C ALA A 60 -10.71 -15.61 -32.89
N LEU A 61 -11.31 -16.23 -31.87
CA LEU A 61 -11.21 -15.76 -30.48
C LEU A 61 -9.78 -15.81 -29.94
N ALA A 62 -9.00 -16.84 -30.31
CA ALA A 62 -7.57 -16.92 -29.97
C ALA A 62 -6.78 -15.73 -30.57
N GLY A 63 -7.12 -15.32 -31.79
CA GLY A 63 -6.60 -14.12 -32.45
C GLY A 63 -7.13 -12.80 -31.90
N GLY A 64 -8.09 -12.82 -30.98
CA GLY A 64 -8.75 -11.61 -30.47
C GLY A 64 -9.73 -10.99 -31.47
N GLU A 65 -10.22 -11.76 -32.43
CA GLU A 65 -11.17 -11.32 -33.44
C GLU A 65 -12.61 -11.64 -33.01
N TYR A 66 -13.52 -10.68 -33.19
CA TYR A 66 -14.94 -10.79 -32.79
C TYR A 66 -15.87 -10.62 -34.00
N THR A 67 -15.75 -11.53 -34.96
CA THR A 67 -16.39 -11.42 -36.28
C THR A 67 -17.83 -11.90 -36.30
N THR A 68 -18.15 -13.01 -35.63
CA THR A 68 -19.50 -13.60 -35.57
C THR A 68 -20.35 -12.98 -34.46
N GLN A 69 -21.68 -13.15 -34.53
CA GLN A 69 -22.57 -12.69 -33.47
C GLN A 69 -22.25 -13.37 -32.12
N HIS A 70 -21.84 -14.64 -32.15
CA HIS A 70 -21.49 -15.39 -30.95
C HIS A 70 -20.22 -14.83 -30.28
N LEU A 71 -19.19 -14.54 -31.07
CA LEU A 71 -17.97 -13.88 -30.58
C LEU A 71 -18.24 -12.46 -30.06
N LYS A 72 -19.10 -11.69 -30.73
CA LYS A 72 -19.53 -10.37 -30.25
C LYS A 72 -20.25 -10.46 -28.90
N ASN A 73 -21.03 -11.52 -28.65
CA ASN A 73 -21.65 -11.74 -27.34
C ASN A 73 -20.60 -12.01 -26.25
N ILE A 74 -19.53 -12.77 -26.56
CA ILE A 74 -18.39 -12.97 -25.64
C ILE A 74 -17.72 -11.62 -25.33
N GLN A 75 -17.42 -10.82 -26.35
CA GLN A 75 -16.84 -9.50 -26.18
C GLN A 75 -17.72 -8.61 -25.30
N LEU A 76 -19.04 -8.62 -25.54
CA LEU A 76 -20.00 -7.82 -24.80
C LEU A 76 -20.04 -8.20 -23.32
N VAL A 77 -19.98 -9.49 -22.98
CA VAL A 77 -19.94 -9.97 -21.59
C VAL A 77 -18.69 -9.46 -20.87
N ILE A 78 -17.53 -9.53 -21.52
CA ILE A 78 -16.26 -9.03 -20.96
C ILE A 78 -16.30 -7.51 -20.82
N SER A 79 -16.75 -6.78 -21.85
CA SER A 79 -16.85 -5.32 -21.84
C SER A 79 -17.83 -4.81 -20.79
N ASN A 80 -18.98 -5.45 -20.62
CA ASN A 80 -19.95 -5.07 -19.58
C ASN A 80 -19.38 -5.26 -18.18
N TRP A 81 -18.68 -6.36 -17.95
CA TRP A 81 -17.96 -6.58 -16.68
C TRP A 81 -16.88 -5.52 -16.47
N PHE A 82 -16.05 -5.25 -17.48
CA PHE A 82 -15.01 -4.21 -17.39
C PHE A 82 -15.61 -2.85 -17.06
N ASN A 83 -16.70 -2.46 -17.73
CA ASN A 83 -17.41 -1.21 -17.47
C ASN A 83 -18.00 -1.16 -16.06
N SER A 84 -18.56 -2.28 -15.57
CA SER A 84 -19.07 -2.38 -14.20
C SER A 84 -17.95 -2.16 -13.18
N ILE A 85 -16.79 -2.80 -13.36
CA ILE A 85 -15.64 -2.62 -12.47
C ILE A 85 -15.06 -1.21 -12.59
N SER A 86 -14.88 -0.67 -13.80
CA SER A 86 -14.21 0.62 -14.01
C SER A 86 -15.04 1.83 -13.56
N THR A 87 -16.34 1.65 -13.30
CA THR A 87 -17.25 2.70 -12.83
C THR A 87 -17.61 2.53 -11.35
N VAL A 88 -18.18 1.37 -10.99
CA VAL A 88 -18.76 1.15 -9.66
C VAL A 88 -17.69 0.93 -8.60
N LEU A 89 -16.55 0.29 -8.93
CA LEU A 89 -15.47 0.10 -7.95
C LEU A 89 -14.88 1.45 -7.48
N PRO A 90 -14.52 2.39 -8.38
CA PRO A 90 -14.14 3.75 -7.98
C PRO A 90 -15.21 4.50 -7.20
N GLU A 91 -16.50 4.33 -7.51
CA GLU A 91 -17.61 4.96 -6.77
C GLU A 91 -17.70 4.45 -5.32
N ILE A 92 -17.64 3.13 -5.13
CA ILE A 92 -17.61 2.50 -3.79
C ILE A 92 -16.42 3.04 -2.98
N PHE A 93 -15.23 3.11 -3.61
CA PHE A 93 -14.05 3.67 -2.95
C PHE A 93 -14.27 5.14 -2.58
N THR A 94 -14.75 5.96 -3.51
CA THR A 94 -14.99 7.40 -3.35
C THR A 94 -15.91 7.67 -2.16
N HIS A 95 -17.04 6.96 -2.06
CA HIS A 95 -17.94 7.07 -0.91
C HIS A 95 -17.21 6.82 0.42
N SER A 96 -16.40 5.75 0.49
CA SER A 96 -15.62 5.43 1.68
C SER A 96 -14.51 6.46 1.97
N ALA A 97 -13.93 7.06 0.93
CA ALA A 97 -12.87 8.04 1.00
C ALA A 97 -13.35 9.40 1.53
N ILE A 98 -14.53 9.84 1.07
CA ILE A 98 -15.20 11.05 1.59
C ILE A 98 -15.51 10.87 3.07
N ALA A 99 -16.10 9.72 3.45
CA ALA A 99 -16.39 9.41 4.84
C ALA A 99 -15.12 9.39 5.71
N LEU A 100 -14.01 8.86 5.18
CA LEU A 100 -12.71 8.90 5.84
C LEU A 100 -12.21 10.34 6.02
N ALA A 101 -12.28 11.18 5.00
CA ALA A 101 -11.82 12.56 5.08
C ALA A 101 -12.61 13.39 6.12
N ILE A 102 -13.92 13.16 6.19
CA ILE A 102 -14.80 13.75 7.21
C ILE A 102 -14.40 13.27 8.60
N TYR A 103 -14.26 11.96 8.76
CA TYR A 103 -13.92 11.36 10.04
C TYR A 103 -12.56 11.84 10.56
N GLU A 104 -11.52 11.83 9.72
CA GLU A 104 -10.17 12.28 10.10
C GLU A 104 -10.15 13.75 10.49
N SER A 105 -10.84 14.62 9.74
CA SER A 105 -10.91 16.04 10.07
C SER A 105 -11.60 16.29 11.41
N ASN A 106 -12.73 15.61 11.66
CA ASN A 106 -13.43 15.69 12.94
C ASN A 106 -12.61 15.12 14.10
N TYR A 107 -11.90 14.01 13.85
CA TYR A 107 -11.00 13.40 14.83
C TYR A 107 -9.89 14.39 15.24
N MET A 108 -9.26 15.05 14.26
CA MET A 108 -8.23 16.04 14.52
C MET A 108 -8.78 17.28 15.22
N ALA A 109 -9.94 17.80 14.80
CA ALA A 109 -10.59 18.92 15.46
C ALA A 109 -10.81 18.63 16.95
N LYS A 110 -11.37 17.46 17.25
CA LYS A 110 -11.57 16.98 18.63
C LYS A 110 -10.25 16.86 19.38
N LEU A 111 -9.22 16.28 18.75
CA LEU A 111 -7.90 16.07 19.36
C LEU A 111 -7.24 17.40 19.77
N PHE A 112 -7.36 18.43 18.96
CA PHE A 112 -6.76 19.75 19.20
C PHE A 112 -7.71 20.75 19.88
N GLY A 113 -8.89 20.32 20.33
CA GLY A 113 -9.89 21.21 20.93
C GLY A 113 -10.37 22.31 19.98
N LYS A 114 -10.35 22.06 18.67
CA LYS A 114 -10.80 22.96 17.62
C LYS A 114 -12.20 22.57 17.16
N VAL A 115 -12.92 23.54 16.59
CA VAL A 115 -14.22 23.32 15.97
C VAL A 115 -14.08 23.62 14.48
N ILE A 116 -14.41 22.64 13.64
CA ILE A 116 -14.52 22.85 12.19
C ILE A 116 -15.99 23.19 11.92
N LYS A 117 -16.24 24.41 11.47
CA LYS A 117 -17.56 24.81 10.96
C LYS A 117 -17.64 24.40 9.49
N ASP A 118 -18.77 23.80 9.10
CA ASP A 118 -19.10 23.48 7.70
C ASP A 118 -18.03 22.67 6.96
N LEU A 119 -17.76 21.45 7.43
CA LEU A 119 -16.83 20.56 6.75
C LEU A 119 -17.44 19.99 5.47
N GLU A 120 -17.05 20.56 4.34
CA GLU A 120 -17.41 20.08 3.01
C GLU A 120 -16.54 18.89 2.60
N GLY A 121 -16.88 17.69 3.11
CA GLY A 121 -16.10 16.46 2.90
C GLY A 121 -15.88 16.10 1.42
N GLU A 122 -16.88 16.34 0.57
CA GLU A 122 -16.77 16.15 -0.87
C GLU A 122 -15.71 17.08 -1.46
N GLN A 123 -15.80 18.39 -1.21
CA GLN A 123 -14.83 19.36 -1.71
C GLN A 123 -13.40 19.05 -1.22
N LEU A 124 -13.27 18.66 0.05
CA LEU A 124 -11.98 18.25 0.61
C LEU A 124 -11.43 17.03 -0.14
N TYR A 125 -12.22 15.99 -0.35
CA TYR A 125 -11.80 14.82 -1.12
C TYR A 125 -11.43 15.18 -2.57
N GLN A 126 -12.22 16.02 -3.24
CA GLN A 126 -11.94 16.49 -4.60
C GLN A 126 -10.63 17.28 -4.69
N SER A 127 -10.26 18.02 -3.64
CA SER A 127 -8.96 18.68 -3.56
C SER A 127 -7.82 17.69 -3.37
N ILE A 128 -8.02 16.68 -2.52
CA ILE A 128 -7.03 15.64 -2.18
C ILE A 128 -6.75 14.75 -3.37
N LYS A 129 -7.77 14.29 -4.12
CA LYS A 129 -7.57 13.35 -5.22
C LYS A 129 -6.72 13.90 -6.38
N ARG A 130 -6.59 15.23 -6.45
CA ARG A 130 -5.75 15.95 -7.44
C ARG A 130 -4.30 16.12 -6.97
N VAL A 131 -4.00 15.80 -5.70
CA VAL A 131 -2.64 15.80 -5.19
C VAL A 131 -1.98 14.49 -5.59
N PRO A 132 -0.83 14.51 -6.31
CA PRO A 132 -0.16 13.28 -6.69
C PRO A 132 0.39 12.54 -5.47
N LEU A 133 0.34 11.21 -5.53
CA LEU A 133 1.07 10.34 -4.64
C LEU A 133 2.58 10.45 -4.91
N ALA A 134 3.40 9.95 -3.98
CA ALA A 134 4.83 9.80 -4.26
C ALA A 134 5.02 8.91 -5.51
N GLY A 135 5.78 9.41 -6.49
CA GLY A 135 5.94 8.77 -7.79
C GLY A 135 5.00 9.30 -8.89
N GLY A 136 4.08 10.21 -8.57
CA GLY A 136 3.30 10.97 -9.55
C GLY A 136 1.90 10.44 -9.85
N ALA A 137 1.54 9.26 -9.37
CA ALA A 137 0.22 8.66 -9.62
C ALA A 137 -0.91 9.46 -8.96
N LEU A 138 -2.06 9.56 -9.64
CA LEU A 138 -3.29 10.12 -9.07
C LEU A 138 -4.21 9.02 -8.50
N VAL A 139 -5.19 9.44 -7.69
CA VAL A 139 -6.19 8.53 -7.08
C VAL A 139 -7.01 7.83 -8.16
N ASP A 140 -7.59 8.61 -9.08
CA ASP A 140 -8.48 8.09 -10.13
C ASP A 140 -7.71 7.15 -11.09
N GLU A 141 -6.47 7.52 -11.47
CA GLU A 141 -5.58 6.68 -12.28
C GLU A 141 -5.25 5.35 -11.59
N SER A 142 -4.92 5.40 -10.30
CA SER A 142 -4.60 4.20 -9.52
C SER A 142 -5.78 3.24 -9.43
N LEU A 143 -7.01 3.75 -9.36
CA LEU A 143 -8.22 2.93 -9.34
C LEU A 143 -8.51 2.32 -10.72
N ALA A 144 -8.35 3.08 -11.80
CA ALA A 144 -8.56 2.61 -13.17
C ALA A 144 -7.66 1.41 -13.54
N GLN A 145 -6.41 1.44 -13.06
CA GLN A 145 -5.43 0.35 -13.26
C GLN A 145 -5.94 -1.01 -12.76
N ILE A 146 -6.85 -1.06 -11.78
CA ILE A 146 -7.40 -2.32 -11.28
C ILE A 146 -8.18 -3.03 -12.39
N SER A 147 -9.13 -2.34 -13.01
CA SER A 147 -9.95 -2.89 -14.09
C SER A 147 -9.13 -3.19 -15.35
N GLU A 148 -8.20 -2.31 -15.70
CA GLU A 148 -7.35 -2.45 -16.91
C GLU A 148 -6.47 -3.69 -16.83
N ASN A 149 -5.74 -3.85 -15.72
CA ASN A 149 -4.88 -5.01 -15.50
C ASN A 149 -5.69 -6.31 -15.39
N ALA A 150 -6.88 -6.26 -14.80
CA ALA A 150 -7.76 -7.41 -14.70
C ALA A 150 -8.29 -7.85 -16.07
N LEU A 151 -8.72 -6.90 -16.91
CA LEU A 151 -9.15 -7.15 -18.29
C LEU A 151 -8.03 -7.80 -19.10
N GLN A 152 -6.82 -7.22 -19.06
CA GLN A 152 -5.66 -7.76 -19.78
C GLN A 152 -5.39 -9.22 -19.38
N ARG A 153 -5.40 -9.53 -18.08
CA ARG A 153 -5.20 -10.91 -17.58
C ARG A 153 -6.26 -11.88 -18.09
N ILE A 154 -7.52 -11.46 -18.14
CA ILE A 154 -8.63 -12.29 -18.62
C ILE A 154 -8.47 -12.55 -20.11
N GLU A 155 -8.27 -11.51 -20.92
CA GLU A 155 -8.10 -11.66 -22.37
C GLU A 155 -6.90 -12.55 -22.70
N TYR A 156 -5.78 -12.38 -22.00
CA TYR A 156 -4.60 -13.22 -22.21
C TYR A 156 -4.85 -14.68 -21.85
N ALA A 157 -5.58 -14.94 -20.76
CA ALA A 157 -5.93 -16.29 -20.36
C ALA A 157 -6.88 -16.97 -21.36
N ILE A 158 -7.83 -16.22 -21.92
CA ILE A 158 -8.74 -16.72 -22.97
C ILE A 158 -7.95 -17.05 -24.22
N ARG A 159 -7.16 -16.11 -24.74
CA ARG A 159 -6.38 -16.28 -25.98
C ARG A 159 -5.37 -17.44 -25.86
N ASP A 160 -4.60 -17.48 -24.77
CA ASP A 160 -3.64 -18.55 -24.49
C ASP A 160 -4.35 -19.90 -24.34
N GLY A 161 -5.47 -19.94 -23.61
CA GLY A 161 -6.27 -21.14 -23.43
C GLY A 161 -6.81 -21.69 -24.75
N MET A 162 -7.33 -20.83 -25.62
CA MET A 162 -7.81 -21.25 -26.94
C MET A 162 -6.68 -21.75 -27.83
N ASN A 163 -5.55 -21.04 -27.85
CA ASN A 163 -4.37 -21.40 -28.63
C ASN A 163 -3.74 -22.75 -28.19
N THR A 164 -3.82 -23.07 -26.90
CA THR A 164 -3.28 -24.31 -26.32
C THR A 164 -4.29 -25.46 -26.28
N GLY A 165 -5.49 -25.28 -26.84
CA GLY A 165 -6.52 -26.33 -26.91
C GLY A 165 -7.22 -26.60 -25.58
N MET A 166 -7.18 -25.69 -24.61
CA MET A 166 -7.88 -25.85 -23.34
C MET A 166 -9.40 -25.88 -23.55
N THR A 167 -10.09 -26.64 -22.70
CA THR A 167 -11.55 -26.59 -22.65
C THR A 167 -12.01 -25.27 -22.01
N PRO A 168 -13.22 -24.77 -22.33
CA PRO A 168 -13.78 -23.59 -21.68
C PRO A 168 -13.72 -23.67 -20.15
N GLN A 169 -14.02 -24.84 -19.57
CA GLN A 169 -13.97 -25.07 -18.13
C GLN A 169 -12.55 -24.94 -17.57
N GLN A 170 -11.52 -25.38 -18.29
CA GLN A 170 -10.12 -25.21 -17.89
C GLN A 170 -9.71 -23.74 -17.91
N ILE A 171 -10.13 -22.97 -18.93
CA ILE A 171 -9.86 -21.54 -19.05
C ILE A 171 -10.52 -20.77 -17.90
N ILE A 172 -11.81 -21.00 -17.66
CA ILE A 172 -12.54 -20.36 -16.54
C ILE A 172 -11.91 -20.73 -15.20
N LYS A 173 -11.53 -22.00 -15.00
CA LYS A 173 -10.86 -22.44 -13.76
C LYS A 173 -9.49 -21.77 -13.58
N ARG A 174 -8.73 -21.56 -14.65
CA ARG A 174 -7.44 -20.85 -14.61
C ARG A 174 -7.61 -19.37 -14.23
N ILE A 175 -8.65 -18.72 -14.76
CA ILE A 175 -8.97 -17.32 -14.43
C ILE A 175 -9.43 -17.21 -12.97
N THR A 176 -10.38 -18.04 -12.57
CA THR A 176 -11.04 -17.96 -11.26
C THR A 176 -10.18 -18.50 -10.12
N GLY A 177 -9.48 -19.60 -10.34
CA GLY A 177 -8.90 -20.44 -9.29
C GLY A 177 -9.91 -21.45 -8.72
N THR A 178 -9.55 -22.12 -7.62
CA THR A 178 -10.34 -23.19 -7.01
C THR A 178 -10.87 -22.80 -5.63
N LYS A 179 -12.12 -23.21 -5.35
CA LYS A 179 -12.74 -23.04 -4.02
C LYS A 179 -11.89 -23.62 -2.88
N ARG A 180 -11.23 -24.76 -3.12
CA ARG A 180 -10.35 -25.44 -2.16
C ARG A 180 -9.20 -24.54 -1.69
N LEU A 181 -8.64 -23.74 -2.59
CA LEU A 181 -7.57 -22.79 -2.31
C LEU A 181 -8.09 -21.35 -2.17
N LYS A 182 -9.39 -21.18 -1.88
CA LYS A 182 -10.03 -19.86 -1.75
C LYS A 182 -9.77 -18.93 -2.94
N TYR A 183 -9.61 -19.50 -4.14
CA TYR A 183 -9.33 -18.79 -5.38
C TYR A 183 -7.95 -18.09 -5.43
N GLU A 184 -7.05 -18.40 -4.50
CA GLU A 184 -5.69 -17.83 -4.45
C GLU A 184 -4.79 -18.37 -5.57
N ASP A 185 -5.15 -19.52 -6.15
CA ASP A 185 -4.49 -20.17 -7.28
C ASP A 185 -4.97 -19.68 -8.66
N GLY A 186 -5.94 -18.76 -8.69
CA GLY A 186 -6.45 -18.16 -9.93
C GLY A 186 -5.64 -16.94 -10.38
N LEU A 187 -5.66 -16.64 -11.67
CA LEU A 187 -5.00 -15.45 -12.21
C LEU A 187 -5.53 -14.15 -11.59
N LEU A 188 -6.83 -14.09 -11.28
CA LEU A 188 -7.47 -12.92 -10.66
C LEU A 188 -7.15 -12.76 -9.17
N ASN A 189 -6.40 -13.69 -8.56
CA ASN A 189 -5.80 -13.43 -7.24
C ASN A 189 -4.83 -12.23 -7.28
N SER A 190 -4.13 -12.04 -8.40
CA SER A 190 -3.27 -10.85 -8.58
C SER A 190 -4.09 -9.56 -8.51
N THR A 191 -5.28 -9.53 -9.11
CA THR A 191 -6.18 -8.37 -9.04
C THR A 191 -6.68 -8.12 -7.62
N ARG A 192 -6.91 -9.16 -6.81
CA ARG A 192 -7.23 -9.00 -5.39
C ARG A 192 -6.06 -8.34 -4.65
N ILE A 193 -4.84 -8.83 -4.85
CA ILE A 193 -3.64 -8.22 -4.28
C ILE A 193 -3.50 -6.76 -4.71
N ASP A 194 -3.80 -6.44 -5.98
CA ASP A 194 -3.80 -5.08 -6.51
C ASP A 194 -4.82 -4.19 -5.80
N ILE A 195 -6.07 -4.63 -5.66
CA ILE A 195 -7.11 -3.92 -4.91
C ILE A 195 -6.65 -3.65 -3.47
N GLU A 196 -6.19 -4.66 -2.73
CA GLU A 196 -5.75 -4.43 -1.34
C GLU A 196 -4.60 -3.43 -1.24
N ARG A 197 -3.61 -3.59 -2.12
CA ARG A 197 -2.43 -2.72 -2.17
C ARG A 197 -2.80 -1.28 -2.50
N ILE A 198 -3.58 -1.07 -3.56
CA ILE A 198 -3.99 0.25 -4.03
C ILE A 198 -4.86 0.93 -2.98
N ILE A 199 -5.91 0.26 -2.49
CA ILE A 199 -6.88 0.85 -1.56
C ILE A 199 -6.23 1.22 -0.22
N ARG A 200 -5.33 0.38 0.32
CA ARG A 200 -4.58 0.75 1.53
C ARG A 200 -3.68 1.95 1.30
N THR A 201 -3.05 2.02 0.13
CA THR A 201 -2.15 3.13 -0.24
C THR A 201 -2.95 4.43 -0.38
N LEU A 202 -4.07 4.40 -1.12
CA LEU A 202 -4.93 5.57 -1.31
C LEU A 202 -5.55 6.04 0.00
N ARG A 203 -5.99 5.14 0.89
CA ARG A 203 -6.48 5.54 2.22
C ARG A 203 -5.40 6.19 3.09
N SER A 204 -4.17 5.68 3.03
CA SER A 204 -3.01 6.30 3.70
C SER A 204 -2.73 7.70 3.14
N HIS A 205 -2.84 7.86 1.81
CA HIS A 205 -2.70 9.15 1.14
C HIS A 205 -3.76 10.13 1.62
N ILE A 206 -5.04 9.76 1.56
CA ILE A 206 -6.15 10.60 2.02
C ILE A 206 -5.94 11.03 3.47
N SER A 207 -5.61 10.11 4.37
CA SER A 207 -5.41 10.43 5.80
C SER A 207 -4.29 11.44 6.00
N ASN A 208 -3.14 11.26 5.34
CA ASN A 208 -2.01 12.20 5.45
C ASN A 208 -2.30 13.57 4.81
N GLN A 209 -3.06 13.62 3.71
CA GLN A 209 -3.46 14.89 3.11
C GLN A 209 -4.47 15.64 3.99
N VAL A 210 -5.42 14.93 4.61
CA VAL A 210 -6.33 15.50 5.61
C VAL A 210 -5.56 16.02 6.82
N TYR A 211 -4.52 15.30 7.27
CA TYR A 211 -3.64 15.76 8.34
C TYR A 211 -2.98 17.09 7.97
N LEU A 212 -2.36 17.17 6.79
CA LEU A 212 -1.73 18.42 6.32
C LEU A 212 -2.72 19.57 6.20
N TYR A 213 -3.91 19.32 5.65
CA TYR A 213 -4.98 20.31 5.54
C TYR A 213 -5.35 20.89 6.91
N ASN A 214 -5.57 20.02 7.90
CA ASN A 214 -5.92 20.46 9.25
C ASN A 214 -4.74 21.08 10.00
N PHE A 215 -3.51 20.58 9.82
CA PHE A 215 -2.32 21.20 10.40
C PHE A 215 -2.16 22.64 9.93
N LYS A 216 -2.44 22.90 8.65
CA LYS A 216 -2.46 24.27 8.10
C LYS A 216 -3.53 25.12 8.77
N ASN A 217 -4.76 24.62 8.87
CA ASN A 217 -5.89 25.34 9.46
C ASN A 217 -5.73 25.57 10.98
N PHE A 218 -4.97 24.73 11.66
CA PHE A 218 -4.67 24.86 13.09
C PHE A 218 -3.39 25.65 13.36
N ASN A 219 -2.78 26.25 12.33
CA ASN A 219 -1.56 27.07 12.41
C ASN A 219 -0.32 26.31 12.91
N PHE A 220 -0.20 25.03 12.59
CA PHE A 220 1.07 24.32 12.78
C PHE A 220 2.05 24.68 11.67
N GLU A 221 3.29 24.99 12.04
CA GLU A 221 4.32 25.38 11.09
C GLU A 221 5.23 24.22 10.65
N TYR A 222 5.41 23.22 11.51
CA TYR A 222 6.36 22.13 11.32
C TYR A 222 5.70 20.76 11.45
N VAL A 223 6.21 19.80 10.69
CA VAL A 223 5.81 18.40 10.75
C VAL A 223 7.05 17.51 10.80
N ARG A 224 6.94 16.40 11.52
CA ARG A 224 7.97 15.37 11.60
C ARG A 224 7.49 14.09 10.91
N PHE A 225 8.35 13.49 10.10
CA PHE A 225 8.13 12.17 9.52
C PHE A 225 8.28 11.10 10.59
N VAL A 226 7.27 10.24 10.71
CA VAL A 226 7.30 9.12 11.64
C VAL A 226 6.98 7.83 10.90
N SER A 227 7.97 6.95 10.83
CA SER A 227 7.85 5.59 10.34
C SER A 227 7.31 4.64 11.40
N VAL A 228 6.99 3.41 11.03
CA VAL A 228 6.84 2.34 12.02
C VAL A 228 8.26 1.85 12.38
N LEU A 229 8.51 1.43 13.62
CA LEU A 229 9.77 0.75 13.97
C LEU A 229 9.55 -0.75 13.92
N ASP A 230 9.53 -1.34 12.73
CA ASP A 230 9.47 -2.80 12.62
C ASP A 230 10.30 -3.37 11.47
N GLY A 231 10.40 -4.70 11.42
CA GLY A 231 11.14 -5.40 10.35
C GLY A 231 10.57 -5.14 8.95
N ARG A 232 9.30 -4.74 8.84
CA ARG A 232 8.64 -4.42 7.57
C ARG A 232 8.78 -2.95 7.17
N THR A 233 9.44 -2.12 7.98
CA THR A 233 9.64 -0.71 7.62
C THR A 233 10.52 -0.63 6.38
N SER A 234 9.98 0.03 5.35
CA SER A 234 10.67 0.16 4.07
C SER A 234 11.93 0.99 4.22
N LYS A 235 12.89 0.69 3.35
CA LYS A 235 14.19 1.35 3.30
C LYS A 235 14.06 2.86 3.14
N ILE A 236 13.17 3.31 2.26
CA ILE A 236 12.90 4.74 2.03
C ILE A 236 12.28 5.44 3.24
N CYS A 237 11.39 4.77 3.98
CA CYS A 237 10.77 5.36 5.18
C CYS A 237 11.73 5.35 6.36
N ALA A 238 12.56 4.31 6.48
CA ALA A 238 13.61 4.22 7.49
C ALA A 238 14.67 5.32 7.32
N ALA A 239 15.11 5.58 6.09
CA ALA A 239 16.14 6.56 5.78
C ALA A 239 15.76 7.99 6.17
N ILE A 240 14.46 8.33 6.12
CA ILE A 240 13.98 9.69 6.40
C ILE A 240 13.25 9.81 7.74
N ASP A 241 13.19 8.73 8.54
CA ASP A 241 12.49 8.74 9.82
C ASP A 241 13.08 9.80 10.76
N GLY A 242 12.21 10.62 11.35
CA GLY A 242 12.63 11.74 12.20
C GLY A 242 12.96 13.03 11.46
N SER A 243 12.93 13.06 10.13
CA SER A 243 13.09 14.29 9.35
C SER A 243 11.99 15.30 9.69
N ILE A 244 12.36 16.58 9.80
CA ILE A 244 11.45 17.68 10.13
C ILE A 244 11.40 18.65 8.96
N TRP A 245 10.20 19.05 8.57
CA TRP A 245 10.00 20.04 7.52
C TRP A 245 9.03 21.12 7.95
N LYS A 246 9.15 22.29 7.33
CA LYS A 246 8.07 23.27 7.36
C LYS A 246 6.87 22.73 6.58
N LEU A 247 5.66 23.12 6.98
CA LEU A 247 4.44 22.64 6.35
C LEU A 247 4.37 23.01 4.86
N ASN A 248 4.91 24.17 4.47
CA ASN A 248 4.95 24.65 3.08
C ASN A 248 6.24 24.29 2.34
N ASP A 249 7.11 23.45 2.92
CA ASP A 249 8.35 23.04 2.27
C ASP A 249 8.06 22.14 1.05
N PRO A 250 8.55 22.49 -0.15
CA PRO A 250 8.37 21.68 -1.36
C PRO A 250 9.16 20.35 -1.32
N ALA A 251 10.22 20.26 -0.52
CA ALA A 251 11.00 19.04 -0.34
C ALA A 251 10.36 18.07 0.68
N LYS A 252 9.32 18.50 1.40
CA LYS A 252 8.59 17.69 2.38
C LYS A 252 8.06 16.42 1.71
N ARG A 253 8.33 15.28 2.34
CA ARG A 253 7.82 13.99 1.90
C ARG A 253 6.54 13.63 2.64
N VAL A 254 5.48 13.39 1.87
CA VAL A 254 4.16 13.06 2.40
C VAL A 254 3.88 11.58 2.14
N PRO A 255 3.65 10.76 3.19
CA PRO A 255 3.21 9.38 3.01
C PRO A 255 1.88 9.32 2.23
N PRO A 256 1.64 8.25 1.45
CA PRO A 256 2.49 7.07 1.28
C PRO A 256 3.64 7.31 0.31
N LEU A 257 4.85 6.85 0.67
CA LEU A 257 6.03 6.91 -0.20
C LEU A 257 6.21 5.67 -1.09
N HIS A 258 5.45 4.63 -0.79
CA HIS A 258 5.46 3.35 -1.48
C HIS A 258 4.15 2.62 -1.20
N PRO A 259 3.82 1.56 -1.96
CA PRO A 259 2.64 0.76 -1.67
C PRO A 259 2.68 0.19 -0.25
N ASN A 260 1.53 0.17 0.44
CA ASN A 260 1.40 -0.25 1.85
C ASN A 260 2.23 0.57 2.85
N CYS A 261 2.60 1.81 2.54
CA CYS A 261 3.27 2.70 3.50
C CYS A 261 2.39 2.96 4.73
N ARG A 262 2.99 2.76 5.91
CA ARG A 262 2.35 2.91 7.23
C ARG A 262 2.83 4.14 8.00
N SER A 263 3.81 4.86 7.45
CA SER A 263 4.35 6.10 8.02
C SER A 263 3.32 7.22 8.00
N ILE A 264 3.49 8.19 8.90
CA ILE A 264 2.61 9.35 9.06
C ILE A 264 3.42 10.63 9.24
N LEU A 265 2.75 11.76 9.05
CA LEU A 265 3.25 13.06 9.50
C LEU A 265 2.59 13.44 10.83
N VAL A 266 3.41 13.87 11.79
CA VAL A 266 2.97 14.34 13.10
C VAL A 266 3.32 15.83 13.23
N PRO A 267 2.41 16.68 13.73
CA PRO A 267 2.70 18.10 13.90
C PRO A 267 3.64 18.28 15.09
N VAL A 268 4.62 19.17 14.94
CA VAL A 268 5.65 19.44 15.97
C VAL A 268 5.93 20.93 16.07
N SER A 269 6.53 21.34 17.18
CA SER A 269 7.11 22.67 17.32
C SER A 269 8.44 22.76 16.55
N LYS A 270 9.06 23.95 16.52
CA LYS A 270 10.30 24.21 15.77
C LYS A 270 11.48 23.33 16.22
N ASP A 271 11.49 22.88 17.47
CA ASP A 271 12.47 21.94 18.01
C ASP A 271 12.28 20.50 17.53
N GLY A 272 11.12 20.19 16.93
CA GLY A 272 10.81 18.90 16.32
C GLY A 272 10.65 17.74 17.30
N ARG A 273 10.57 18.03 18.60
CA ARG A 273 10.53 16.99 19.63
C ARG A 273 9.14 16.37 19.75
N LEU A 274 9.13 15.07 19.92
CA LEU A 274 7.95 14.28 20.26
C LEU A 274 7.97 13.95 21.75
N ILE A 275 6.80 13.97 22.37
CA ILE A 275 6.62 13.58 23.78
C ILE A 275 6.07 12.16 23.78
N GLY A 276 6.52 11.32 24.71
CA GLY A 276 6.03 9.94 24.88
C GLY A 276 6.91 8.90 24.20
N ASN A 277 6.34 7.73 23.91
CA ASN A 277 7.08 6.57 23.42
C ASN A 277 6.46 6.02 22.12
N ARG A 278 7.26 5.39 21.27
CA ARG A 278 6.77 4.58 20.13
C ARG A 278 6.98 3.11 20.38
N SER A 279 6.05 2.32 19.87
CA SER A 279 6.19 0.86 19.85
C SER A 279 7.14 0.42 18.75
N PHE A 280 7.90 -0.64 19.01
CA PHE A 280 8.74 -1.31 18.02
C PHE A 280 8.47 -2.81 17.97
N VAL A 281 8.77 -3.43 16.82
CA VAL A 281 8.71 -4.89 16.60
C VAL A 281 9.91 -5.32 15.75
N MET A 282 10.92 -5.93 16.36
CA MET A 282 12.12 -6.46 15.71
C MET A 282 11.85 -7.76 14.93
N ASP A 283 10.75 -7.81 14.17
CA ASP A 283 10.35 -9.00 13.40
C ASP A 283 9.55 -8.60 12.16
N GLU A 284 9.68 -9.38 11.09
CA GLU A 284 8.91 -9.21 9.86
C GLU A 284 7.56 -9.92 9.88
N ARG A 285 7.30 -10.82 10.84
CA ARG A 285 6.03 -11.54 11.02
C ARG A 285 4.96 -10.61 11.58
N LYS A 286 3.68 -10.97 11.42
CA LYS A 286 2.61 -10.17 12.05
C LYS A 286 2.66 -10.48 13.55
N VAL A 287 2.39 -9.50 14.40
CA VAL A 287 2.41 -9.69 15.87
C VAL A 287 1.60 -10.91 16.33
N ARG A 288 0.46 -11.18 15.67
CA ARG A 288 -0.38 -12.35 15.95
C ARG A 288 0.29 -13.70 15.63
N ASP A 289 1.24 -13.69 14.69
CA ASP A 289 1.97 -14.87 14.19
C ASP A 289 3.31 -15.06 14.96
N ILE A 290 3.68 -14.13 15.86
CA ILE A 290 4.86 -14.26 16.74
C ILE A 290 4.45 -15.05 18.00
N PRO A 291 5.17 -16.15 18.35
CA PRO A 291 4.97 -16.91 19.59
C PRO A 291 4.99 -16.02 20.83
N LYS A 292 4.12 -16.27 21.81
CA LYS A 292 3.89 -15.34 22.93
C LYS A 292 5.15 -15.15 23.81
N ASP A 293 5.94 -16.20 23.94
CA ASP A 293 7.20 -16.29 24.65
C ASP A 293 8.32 -15.47 23.98
N GLU A 294 8.30 -15.33 22.65
CA GLU A 294 9.27 -14.51 21.90
C GLU A 294 8.94 -13.00 21.96
N ARG A 295 7.67 -12.64 22.24
CA ARG A 295 7.21 -11.23 22.13
C ARG A 295 7.99 -10.29 23.03
N THR A 296 8.24 -10.65 24.29
CA THR A 296 8.90 -9.74 25.23
C THR A 296 10.31 -9.32 24.78
N GLN A 297 10.98 -10.16 23.98
CA GLN A 297 12.30 -9.86 23.43
C GLN A 297 12.22 -9.06 22.12
N LEU A 298 11.19 -9.34 21.30
CA LEU A 298 11.07 -8.78 19.95
C LEU A 298 10.25 -7.48 19.89
N MET A 299 9.45 -7.16 20.89
CA MET A 299 8.63 -5.95 20.87
C MET A 299 8.62 -5.22 22.21
N GLY A 300 8.52 -3.90 22.12
CA GLY A 300 8.53 -3.04 23.28
C GLY A 300 8.17 -1.61 22.91
N GLN A 301 8.50 -0.69 23.82
CA GLN A 301 8.38 0.74 23.61
C GLN A 301 9.73 1.40 23.82
N ILE A 302 9.96 2.48 23.07
CA ILE A 302 11.19 3.27 23.15
C ILE A 302 10.84 4.76 23.00
N ASP A 303 11.75 5.66 23.36
CA ASP A 303 11.52 7.10 23.26
C ASP A 303 11.04 7.51 21.85
N ALA A 304 10.02 8.35 21.78
CA ALA A 304 9.41 8.77 20.52
C ALA A 304 10.38 9.45 19.54
N ASN A 305 11.47 10.04 20.06
CA ASN A 305 12.45 10.76 19.26
C ASN A 305 13.51 9.85 18.63
N ILE A 306 13.60 8.59 19.04
CA ILE A 306 14.49 7.61 18.42
C ILE A 306 13.99 7.36 16.99
N SER A 307 14.83 7.73 16.04
CA SER A 307 14.67 7.47 14.61
C SER A 307 14.89 5.99 14.30
N PHE A 308 14.45 5.55 13.11
CA PHE A 308 14.71 4.19 12.65
C PHE A 308 16.21 3.88 12.59
N LYS A 309 17.06 4.83 12.21
CA LYS A 309 18.51 4.67 12.20
C LYS A 309 19.04 4.36 13.60
N GLU A 310 18.65 5.15 14.59
CA GLU A 310 19.06 4.96 15.99
C GLU A 310 18.52 3.62 16.54
N PHE A 311 17.25 3.32 16.27
CA PHE A 311 16.65 2.03 16.60
C PHE A 311 17.42 0.86 15.97
N PHE A 312 17.73 0.93 14.68
CA PHE A 312 18.49 -0.09 13.95
C PHE A 312 19.85 -0.36 14.62
N ASN A 313 20.55 0.70 15.05
CA ASN A 313 21.83 0.54 15.75
C ASN A 313 21.68 -0.11 17.14
N LEU A 314 20.52 0.02 17.79
CA LEU A 314 20.22 -0.61 19.08
C LEU A 314 19.74 -2.07 18.96
N THR A 315 19.31 -2.49 17.77
CA THR A 315 18.85 -3.86 17.53
C THR A 315 19.99 -4.87 17.46
N ASP A 316 19.65 -6.16 17.56
CA ASP A 316 20.62 -7.24 17.50
C ASP A 316 21.15 -7.52 16.08
N ASN A 317 22.23 -8.28 16.00
CA ASN A 317 22.85 -8.68 14.74
C ASN A 317 21.89 -9.44 13.82
N PHE A 318 20.94 -10.20 14.39
CA PHE A 318 19.96 -10.95 13.62
C PHE A 318 19.02 -10.00 12.88
N PHE A 319 18.36 -9.08 13.58
CA PHE A 319 17.48 -8.09 12.96
C PHE A 319 18.22 -7.24 11.93
N GLN A 320 19.43 -6.77 12.24
CA GLN A 320 20.22 -5.98 11.31
C GLN A 320 20.52 -6.72 10.01
N LYS A 321 20.83 -8.02 10.11
CA LYS A 321 21.13 -8.88 8.95
C LYS A 321 19.88 -9.18 8.14
N GLU A 322 18.78 -9.54 8.79
CA GLU A 322 17.51 -9.81 8.11
C GLU A 322 17.02 -8.56 7.38
N TRP A 323 17.07 -7.39 8.04
CA TRP A 323 16.60 -6.15 7.45
C TRP A 323 17.49 -5.66 6.28
N LEU A 324 18.83 -5.68 6.41
CA LEU A 324 19.72 -5.24 5.32
C LEU A 324 19.88 -6.28 4.19
N GLY A 325 19.69 -7.55 4.52
CA GLY A 325 20.16 -8.68 3.73
C GLY A 325 21.65 -8.97 3.93
N PRO A 326 22.11 -10.19 3.60
CA PRO A 326 23.41 -10.71 4.02
C PRO A 326 24.60 -9.89 3.50
N LYS A 327 24.58 -9.48 2.22
CA LYS A 327 25.70 -8.73 1.61
C LYS A 327 25.84 -7.32 2.18
N ARG A 328 24.73 -6.59 2.35
CA ARG A 328 24.75 -5.24 2.93
C ARG A 328 25.08 -5.26 4.42
N TYR A 329 24.62 -6.29 5.14
CA TYR A 329 25.02 -6.50 6.52
C TYR A 329 26.53 -6.74 6.66
N LYS A 330 27.14 -7.51 5.74
CA LYS A 330 28.59 -7.69 5.70
C LYS A 330 29.32 -6.35 5.48
N LEU A 331 28.84 -5.50 4.57
CA LEU A 331 29.35 -4.13 4.40
C LEU A 331 29.19 -3.29 5.67
N TYR A 332 28.05 -3.37 6.34
CA TYR A 332 27.77 -2.62 7.57
C TYR A 332 28.72 -3.02 8.71
N LYS A 333 28.91 -4.32 8.94
CA LYS A 333 29.73 -4.83 10.05
C LYS A 333 31.23 -4.84 9.75
N GLU A 334 31.64 -5.39 8.62
CA GLU A 334 33.06 -5.62 8.29
C GLU A 334 33.63 -4.47 7.46
N GLY A 335 32.83 -3.94 6.53
CA GLY A 335 33.21 -2.81 5.68
C GLY A 335 33.09 -1.44 6.35
N GLN A 336 32.59 -1.39 7.59
CA GLN A 336 32.33 -0.15 8.35
C GLN A 336 31.46 0.85 7.56
N PHE A 337 30.49 0.34 6.81
CA PHE A 337 29.50 1.18 6.15
C PHE A 337 28.50 1.68 7.19
N ASP A 338 28.48 2.99 7.44
CA ASP A 338 27.43 3.60 8.25
C ASP A 338 26.05 3.42 7.59
N PHE A 339 24.99 3.46 8.41
CA PHE A 339 23.60 3.31 7.95
C PHE A 339 23.28 4.20 6.74
N ASP A 340 23.69 5.46 6.76
CA ASP A 340 23.36 6.42 5.69
C ASP A 340 24.05 6.11 4.36
N LYS A 341 25.19 5.39 4.35
CA LYS A 341 25.90 5.02 3.11
C LYS A 341 25.08 4.09 2.20
N PHE A 342 24.06 3.42 2.74
CA PHE A 342 23.21 2.54 1.94
C PHE A 342 22.15 3.30 1.13
N PHE A 343 21.98 4.59 1.36
CA PHE A 343 20.90 5.38 0.79
C PHE A 343 21.44 6.54 -0.03
N ASP A 344 20.77 6.83 -1.15
CA ASP A 344 21.02 8.06 -1.89
C ASP A 344 20.46 9.29 -1.14
N PRO A 345 20.77 10.53 -1.55
CA PRO A 345 20.21 11.73 -0.93
C PRO A 345 18.67 11.80 -0.99
N LYS A 346 18.04 10.99 -1.83
CA LYS A 346 16.60 10.84 -1.92
C LYS A 346 16.08 9.67 -1.07
N GLY A 347 16.90 9.04 -0.22
CA GLY A 347 16.51 7.93 0.64
C GLY A 347 16.24 6.62 -0.09
N ARG A 348 16.54 6.51 -1.40
CA ARG A 348 16.45 5.25 -2.13
C ARG A 348 17.63 4.38 -1.72
N LEU A 349 17.36 3.10 -1.45
CA LEU A 349 18.41 2.13 -1.20
C LEU A 349 19.25 1.92 -2.47
N TYR A 350 20.57 2.09 -2.36
CA TYR A 350 21.49 1.74 -3.44
C TYR A 350 21.47 0.23 -3.72
N THR A 351 21.58 -0.14 -4.99
CA THR A 351 21.86 -1.51 -5.40
C THR A 351 23.26 -1.92 -4.95
N LEU A 352 23.55 -3.22 -4.95
CA LEU A 352 24.91 -3.69 -4.62
C LEU A 352 25.93 -3.24 -5.67
N ASP A 353 25.52 -3.13 -6.93
CA ASP A 353 26.38 -2.62 -8.00
C ASP A 353 26.69 -1.13 -7.80
N GLU A 354 25.69 -0.31 -7.47
CA GLU A 354 25.89 1.11 -7.15
C GLU A 354 26.83 1.27 -5.93
N LEU A 355 26.66 0.47 -4.88
CA LEU A 355 27.55 0.51 -3.70
C LEU A 355 28.98 0.08 -4.05
N ARG A 356 29.14 -0.89 -4.94
CA ARG A 356 30.45 -1.35 -5.43
C ARG A 356 31.15 -0.29 -6.26
N GLU A 357 30.41 0.48 -7.06
CA GLU A 357 30.96 1.63 -7.79
C GLU A 357 31.40 2.75 -6.83
N LEU A 358 30.67 2.96 -5.73
CA LEU A 358 31.00 3.96 -4.72
C LEU A 358 32.23 3.58 -3.87
N ASP A 359 32.46 2.29 -3.61
CA ASP A 359 33.61 1.80 -2.83
C ASP A 359 34.06 0.41 -3.29
N GLU A 360 34.70 0.37 -4.46
CA GLU A 360 35.16 -0.87 -5.08
C GLU A 360 36.20 -1.60 -4.20
N ARG A 361 37.02 -0.83 -3.47
CA ARG A 361 38.08 -1.37 -2.61
C ARG A 361 37.48 -2.20 -1.48
N THR A 362 36.47 -1.69 -0.78
CA THR A 362 35.82 -2.43 0.32
C THR A 362 35.16 -3.70 -0.20
N PHE A 363 34.52 -3.67 -1.37
CA PHE A 363 33.94 -4.87 -1.99
C PHE A 363 35.00 -5.92 -2.34
N LYS A 364 36.15 -5.52 -2.88
CA LYS A 364 37.27 -6.42 -3.17
C LYS A 364 37.82 -7.07 -1.90
N ILE A 365 38.02 -6.30 -0.83
CA ILE A 365 38.51 -6.81 0.47
C ILE A 365 37.55 -7.85 1.06
N LEU A 366 36.24 -7.60 0.94
CA LEU A 366 35.22 -8.48 1.52
C LEU A 366 34.79 -9.64 0.61
N GLY A 367 35.24 -9.68 -0.65
CA GLY A 367 34.89 -10.71 -1.63
C GLY A 367 33.38 -10.76 -1.94
N LEU A 368 32.74 -9.60 -2.11
CA LEU A 368 31.29 -9.43 -2.25
C LEU A 368 30.76 -9.27 -3.68
#